data_AF-A0A3S9LYJ3-F1
#
_entry.id   AF-A0A3S9LYJ3-F1
#
_cell.length_a   1.000
_cell.length_b   1.000
_cell.length_c   1.000
_cell.angle_alpha   90.00
_cell.angle_beta   90.00
_cell.angle_gamma   90.00
#
_symmetry.space_group_name_H-M   'P 1'
#
loop_
_entity.id
_entity.type
_entity.pdbx_description
1 polymer ?
#
loop_
_entity_poly.entity_id
_entity_poly.type
_entity_poly.pdbx_seq_one_letter_code
_entity_poly.pdbx_strand_id
1 'polypeptide(L)'
;MGRVGTGRFVSIRMLRKANYLTGKATFQDEMESLLYVVLYSALLWQRHNVSQKQLTKTIGEMFSSCTAFEAGSKDGGDGKIANAKDRVYTRLVLFENESLDDWLKAVMDFHSPRRHRRAEYQDEWSHPEHLDACWLSFLRTQTLESDDTVNNKLDHDDLYDSITPPSFPVSSTPFTRAAATSVGPALVAPASRPNPGYPSSSQSADSS
;
A
#
# COMPACT_ATOMS: atom_id res chain seq x y z
N MET A 1 -24.86 3.08 -20.33
CA MET A 1 -24.52 3.88 -19.14
C MET A 1 -24.01 2.93 -18.06
N GLY A 2 -22.70 2.79 -17.87
CA GLY A 2 -22.16 1.82 -16.91
C GLY A 2 -20.69 2.10 -16.58
N ARG A 3 -20.40 2.21 -15.28
CA ARG A 3 -19.10 2.49 -14.64
C ARG A 3 -18.62 3.95 -14.69
N VAL A 4 -19.39 4.84 -14.07
CA VAL A 4 -18.83 6.04 -13.42
C VAL A 4 -18.39 5.60 -12.02
N GLY A 5 -17.25 4.93 -11.93
CA GLY A 5 -16.74 4.38 -10.67
C GLY A 5 -15.26 4.06 -10.77
N THR A 6 -14.48 4.69 -9.89
CA THR A 6 -13.14 4.28 -9.44
C THR A 6 -11.98 4.20 -10.45
N GLY A 7 -11.89 5.12 -11.41
CA GLY A 7 -10.65 5.32 -12.20
C GLY A 7 -9.40 5.72 -11.36
N ARG A 8 -9.61 6.14 -10.11
CA ARG A 8 -8.55 6.62 -9.19
C ARG A 8 -7.42 5.63 -9.01
N PHE A 9 -7.73 4.34 -8.87
CA PHE A 9 -6.71 3.32 -8.58
C PHE A 9 -6.44 2.39 -9.75
N VAL A 10 -7.12 2.55 -10.88
CA VAL A 10 -6.89 1.73 -12.08
C VAL A 10 -5.48 1.98 -12.63
N SER A 11 -4.78 0.93 -13.08
CA SER A 11 -3.45 1.05 -13.68
C SER A 11 -3.46 1.96 -14.92
N ILE A 12 -2.33 2.59 -15.23
CA ILE A 12 -2.12 3.38 -16.45
C ILE A 12 -2.52 2.57 -17.70
N ARG A 13 -2.16 1.29 -17.73
CA ARG A 13 -2.46 0.40 -18.87
C ARG A 13 -3.96 0.23 -19.06
N MET A 14 -4.70 0.04 -17.98
CA MET A 14 -6.15 -0.19 -17.99
C MET A 14 -6.96 1.08 -18.22
N LEU A 15 -6.38 2.27 -17.96
CA LEU A 15 -7.01 3.56 -18.27
C LEU A 15 -7.01 3.90 -19.77
N ARG A 16 -6.15 3.26 -20.57
CA ARG A 16 -6.13 3.47 -22.03
C ARG A 16 -7.42 2.97 -22.67
N LYS A 17 -7.99 3.77 -23.58
CA LYS A 17 -9.24 3.47 -24.31
C LYS A 17 -9.39 2.02 -24.79
N ALA A 18 -8.34 1.45 -25.39
CA ALA A 18 -8.37 0.07 -25.90
C ALA A 18 -8.59 -0.98 -24.80
N ASN A 19 -7.94 -0.79 -23.65
CA ASN A 19 -8.00 -1.73 -22.52
C ASN A 19 -9.19 -1.46 -21.60
N TYR A 20 -9.68 -0.22 -21.54
CA TYR A 20 -10.83 0.13 -20.71
C TYR A 20 -12.10 -0.65 -21.11
N LEU A 21 -12.31 -0.87 -22.41
CA LEU A 21 -13.53 -1.52 -22.93
C LEU A 21 -13.44 -3.05 -22.96
N THR A 22 -12.25 -3.62 -23.17
CA THR A 22 -12.09 -5.04 -23.49
C THR A 22 -10.89 -5.71 -22.82
N GLY A 23 -10.05 -4.93 -22.16
CA GLY A 23 -8.86 -5.42 -21.48
C GLY A 23 -9.21 -6.19 -20.21
N LYS A 24 -8.49 -7.27 -19.97
CA LYS A 24 -8.48 -7.95 -18.67
C LYS A 24 -7.36 -7.36 -17.81
N ALA A 25 -7.65 -7.15 -16.53
CA ALA A 25 -6.61 -6.80 -15.56
C ALA A 25 -5.62 -7.96 -15.44
N THR A 26 -4.34 -7.62 -15.36
CA THR A 26 -3.24 -8.54 -15.09
C THR A 26 -2.76 -8.35 -13.66
N PHE A 27 -1.92 -9.28 -13.20
CA PHE A 27 -1.29 -9.16 -11.88
C PHE A 27 -0.48 -7.85 -11.73
N GLN A 28 0.20 -7.42 -12.79
CA GLN A 28 0.94 -6.15 -12.80
C GLN A 28 0.05 -4.93 -12.63
N ASP A 29 -1.19 -4.96 -13.14
CA ASP A 29 -2.13 -3.87 -12.91
C ASP A 29 -2.59 -3.83 -11.46
N GLU A 30 -2.83 -4.99 -10.85
CA GLU A 30 -3.21 -5.08 -9.44
C GLU A 30 -2.08 -4.56 -8.54
N MET A 31 -0.81 -4.86 -8.85
CA MET A 31 0.34 -4.28 -8.14
C MET A 31 0.39 -2.75 -8.28
N GLU A 32 0.09 -2.23 -9.47
CA GLU A 32 0.09 -0.78 -9.73
C GLU A 32 -1.09 -0.10 -9.01
N SER A 33 -2.25 -0.76 -9.00
CA SER A 33 -3.41 -0.34 -8.22
C SER A 33 -3.10 -0.28 -6.73
N LEU A 34 -2.40 -1.29 -6.19
CA LEU A 34 -1.97 -1.31 -4.80
C LEU A 34 -1.02 -0.14 -4.48
N LEU A 35 -0.02 0.11 -5.33
CA LEU A 35 0.87 1.28 -5.20
C LEU A 35 0.06 2.59 -5.12
N TYR A 36 -0.93 2.76 -6.00
CA TYR A 36 -1.77 3.96 -5.99
C TYR A 36 -2.66 4.08 -4.75
N VAL A 37 -3.17 2.96 -4.22
CA VAL A 37 -3.91 2.96 -2.95
C VAL A 37 -3.00 3.40 -1.80
N VAL A 38 -1.80 2.84 -1.69
CA VAL A 38 -0.85 3.18 -0.61
C VAL A 38 -0.41 4.63 -0.73
N LEU A 39 -0.06 5.09 -1.93
CA LEU A 39 0.34 6.48 -2.16
C LEU A 39 -0.79 7.46 -1.83
N TYR A 40 -2.02 7.19 -2.26
CA TYR A 40 -3.18 8.01 -1.95
C TYR A 40 -3.43 8.06 -0.44
N SER A 41 -3.32 6.91 0.23
CA SER A 41 -3.49 6.80 1.67
C SER A 41 -2.41 7.57 2.43
N ALA A 42 -1.15 7.46 2.01
CA ALA A 42 -0.04 8.20 2.60
C ALA A 42 -0.25 9.72 2.48
N LEU A 43 -0.66 10.19 1.30
CA LEU A 43 -0.94 11.62 1.07
C LEU A 43 -2.09 12.16 1.94
N LEU A 44 -3.10 11.34 2.26
CA LEU A 44 -4.21 11.79 3.10
C LEU A 44 -3.95 11.63 4.60
N TRP A 45 -3.19 10.60 4.99
CA TRP A 45 -3.12 10.18 6.38
C TRP A 45 -1.75 10.21 7.02
N GLN A 46 -0.71 10.64 6.30
CA GLN A 46 0.65 10.78 6.83
C GLN A 46 1.10 12.22 6.80
N ARG A 47 1.93 12.59 7.77
CA ARG A 47 2.52 13.93 7.82
C ARG A 47 3.51 14.10 6.70
N HIS A 48 3.42 15.24 6.02
CA HIS A 48 4.31 15.59 4.92
C HIS A 48 4.40 17.11 4.73
N ASN A 49 5.45 17.56 4.04
CA ASN A 49 5.75 18.98 3.80
C ASN A 49 4.82 19.70 2.79
N VAL A 50 3.87 19.01 2.17
CA VAL A 50 3.03 19.57 1.10
C VAL A 50 1.86 20.38 1.66
N SER A 51 1.65 21.58 1.11
CA SER A 51 0.51 22.43 1.49
C SER A 51 -0.83 21.85 1.03
N GLN A 52 -1.93 22.18 1.72
CA GLN A 52 -3.29 21.74 1.37
C GLN A 52 -3.65 22.00 -0.11
N LYS A 53 -3.32 23.18 -0.63
CA LYS A 53 -3.57 23.54 -2.04
C LYS A 53 -2.80 22.64 -3.02
N GLN A 54 -1.53 22.36 -2.72
CA GLN A 54 -0.71 21.46 -3.54
C GLN A 54 -1.18 20.01 -3.44
N LEU A 55 -1.64 19.58 -2.26
CA LEU A 55 -2.22 18.26 -2.04
C LEU A 55 -3.51 18.09 -2.86
N THR A 56 -4.45 19.05 -2.80
CA THR A 56 -5.67 19.03 -3.63
C THR A 56 -5.33 18.95 -5.11
N LYS A 57 -4.40 19.79 -5.58
CA LYS A 57 -3.94 19.74 -6.97
C LYS A 57 -3.35 18.37 -7.33
N THR A 58 -2.52 17.80 -6.46
CA THR A 58 -1.90 16.49 -6.66
C THR A 58 -2.95 15.38 -6.74
N ILE A 59 -3.89 15.34 -5.81
CA ILE A 59 -4.98 14.35 -5.79
C ILE A 59 -5.89 14.51 -7.02
N GLY A 60 -6.24 15.75 -7.37
CA GLY A 60 -7.05 16.07 -8.53
C GLY A 60 -6.37 15.63 -9.83
N GLU A 61 -5.16 16.10 -10.09
CA GLU A 61 -4.45 15.84 -11.33
C GLU A 61 -3.99 14.38 -11.47
N MET A 62 -3.54 13.73 -10.40
CA MET A 62 -3.03 12.37 -10.48
C MET A 62 -4.14 11.30 -10.46
N PHE A 63 -5.18 11.49 -9.63
CA PHE A 63 -6.18 10.43 -9.41
C PHE A 63 -7.54 10.74 -10.05
N SER A 64 -7.88 12.00 -10.28
CA SER A 64 -9.24 12.39 -10.70
C SER A 64 -9.31 12.98 -12.11
N SER A 65 -8.19 13.37 -12.71
CA SER A 65 -8.16 13.89 -14.07
C SER A 65 -8.46 12.79 -15.10
N CYS A 66 -9.41 13.08 -15.98
CA CYS A 66 -9.72 12.28 -17.16
C CYS A 66 -9.96 13.25 -18.32
N THR A 67 -9.27 13.04 -19.43
CA THR A 67 -9.37 13.86 -20.62
C THR A 67 -10.54 13.34 -21.46
N ALA A 68 -11.59 14.15 -21.62
CA ALA A 68 -12.70 13.80 -22.50
C ALA A 68 -12.35 14.17 -23.94
N PHE A 69 -12.47 13.21 -24.86
CA PHE A 69 -12.31 13.44 -26.30
C PHE A 69 -13.67 13.62 -26.99
N GLU A 70 -13.65 14.27 -28.17
CA GLU A 70 -14.84 14.68 -28.96
C GLU A 70 -15.78 13.54 -29.43
N ALA A 71 -15.51 12.28 -29.08
CA ALA A 71 -16.38 11.14 -29.41
C ALA A 71 -16.94 10.43 -28.17
N GLY A 72 -17.00 11.12 -27.02
CA GLY A 72 -17.47 10.54 -25.76
C GLY A 72 -16.52 9.52 -25.12
N SER A 73 -15.33 9.32 -25.71
CA SER A 73 -14.28 8.52 -25.08
C SER A 73 -13.50 9.37 -24.08
N LYS A 74 -13.39 8.91 -22.84
CA LYS A 74 -12.47 9.47 -21.84
C LYS A 74 -11.18 8.65 -21.88
N ASP A 75 -10.04 9.30 -22.04
CA ASP A 75 -8.73 8.71 -21.75
C ASP A 75 -8.28 9.26 -20.40
N GLY A 76 -7.80 8.39 -19.53
CA GLY A 76 -7.40 8.76 -18.17
C GLY A 76 -5.93 8.48 -17.94
N GLY A 77 -5.40 9.00 -16.83
CA GLY A 77 -4.08 8.60 -16.35
C GLY A 77 -2.91 9.44 -16.84
N ASP A 78 -3.14 10.57 -17.50
CA ASP A 78 -2.07 11.51 -17.87
C ASP A 78 -1.23 11.92 -16.64
N GLY A 79 -1.90 12.23 -15.51
CA GLY A 79 -1.22 12.56 -14.26
C GLY A 79 -0.41 11.38 -13.69
N LYS A 80 -0.94 10.15 -13.80
CA LYS A 80 -0.24 8.92 -13.42
C LYS A 80 0.99 8.67 -14.28
N ILE A 81 0.86 8.84 -15.60
CA ILE A 81 1.97 8.72 -16.56
C ILE A 81 3.05 9.75 -16.26
N ALA A 82 2.67 11.01 -16.02
CA ALA A 82 3.59 12.07 -15.64
C ALA A 82 4.33 11.74 -14.34
N ASN A 83 3.63 11.20 -13.34
CA ASN A 83 4.28 10.76 -12.09
C ASN A 83 5.20 9.54 -12.29
N ALA A 84 4.77 8.56 -13.08
CA ALA A 84 5.55 7.36 -13.38
C ALA A 84 6.86 7.71 -14.13
N LYS A 85 6.80 8.66 -15.06
CA LYS A 85 8.00 9.06 -15.83
C LYS A 85 8.93 9.98 -15.05
N ASP A 86 8.38 11.03 -14.45
CA ASP A 86 9.16 12.18 -13.99
C ASP A 86 8.87 12.57 -12.53
N ARG A 87 8.05 11.77 -11.82
CA ARG A 87 7.63 12.02 -10.43
C ARG A 87 7.05 13.42 -10.23
N VAL A 88 6.33 13.94 -11.24
CA VAL A 88 5.84 15.33 -11.26
C VAL A 88 5.11 15.71 -9.96
N TYR A 89 4.32 14.77 -9.41
CA TYR A 89 3.50 14.99 -8.23
C TYR A 89 4.14 14.54 -6.92
N THR A 90 5.06 13.57 -6.97
CA THR A 90 5.62 12.94 -5.77
C THR A 90 7.03 13.39 -5.44
N ARG A 91 7.78 13.99 -6.38
CA ARG A 91 9.19 14.33 -6.19
C ARG A 91 9.47 15.35 -5.09
N LEU A 92 8.48 16.17 -4.73
CA LEU A 92 8.61 17.21 -3.70
C LEU A 92 7.89 16.83 -2.39
N VAL A 93 7.19 15.69 -2.39
CA VAL A 93 6.54 15.17 -1.18
C VAL A 93 7.64 14.56 -0.33
N LEU A 94 7.78 15.05 0.89
CA LEU A 94 8.65 14.49 1.92
C LEU A 94 7.76 14.12 3.10
N PHE A 95 7.66 12.82 3.37
CA PHE A 95 6.93 12.32 4.54
C PHE A 95 7.84 12.41 5.78
N GLU A 96 7.25 12.71 6.94
CA GLU A 96 7.98 12.68 8.21
C GLU A 96 8.42 11.25 8.58
N ASN A 97 7.64 10.24 8.17
CA ASN A 97 8.03 8.84 8.28
C ASN A 97 9.01 8.48 7.15
N GLU A 98 10.31 8.59 7.44
CA GLU A 98 11.40 8.37 6.48
C GLU A 98 11.32 6.99 5.83
N SER A 99 10.94 5.95 6.58
CA SER A 99 10.91 4.60 6.02
C SER A 99 9.71 4.37 5.09
N LEU A 100 8.57 5.04 5.33
CA LEU A 100 7.46 5.03 4.39
C LEU A 100 7.85 5.79 3.11
N ASP A 101 8.55 6.92 3.26
CA ASP A 101 9.06 7.71 2.14
C ASP A 101 10.03 6.88 1.28
N ASP A 102 10.97 6.19 1.92
CA ASP A 102 11.92 5.30 1.25
C ASP A 102 11.24 4.11 0.58
N TRP A 103 10.27 3.48 1.25
CA TRP A 103 9.48 2.40 0.66
C TRP A 103 8.71 2.89 -0.58
N LEU A 104 8.03 4.03 -0.49
CA LEU A 104 7.29 4.61 -1.62
C LEU A 104 8.21 4.93 -2.79
N LYS A 105 9.38 5.53 -2.54
CA LYS A 105 10.38 5.82 -3.57
C LYS A 105 10.87 4.54 -4.23
N ALA A 106 11.25 3.54 -3.44
CA ALA A 106 11.72 2.25 -3.93
C ALA A 106 10.67 1.57 -4.83
N VAL A 107 9.43 1.45 -4.35
CA VAL A 107 8.36 0.80 -5.13
C VAL A 107 7.99 1.61 -6.39
N MET A 108 7.99 2.95 -6.34
CA MET A 108 7.79 3.75 -7.54
C MET A 108 8.92 3.60 -8.56
N ASP A 109 10.18 3.52 -8.10
CA ASP A 109 11.33 3.30 -8.98
C ASP A 109 11.33 1.90 -9.59
N PHE A 110 10.89 0.91 -8.84
CA PHE A 110 10.64 -0.45 -9.31
C PHE A 110 9.49 -0.50 -10.35
N HIS A 111 8.37 0.21 -10.13
CA HIS A 111 7.25 0.32 -11.08
C HIS A 111 7.63 1.03 -12.38
N SER A 112 8.32 2.15 -12.26
CA SER A 112 8.67 2.97 -13.40
C SER A 112 10.02 3.64 -13.15
N PRO A 113 11.13 2.96 -13.51
CA PRO A 113 12.46 3.46 -13.22
C PRO A 113 12.75 4.73 -14.01
N ARG A 114 13.39 5.69 -13.32
CA ARG A 114 13.90 6.91 -13.95
C ARG A 114 14.90 6.54 -15.04
N ARG A 115 15.05 7.41 -16.05
CA ARG A 115 15.91 7.15 -17.24
C ARG A 115 17.29 6.59 -16.92
N HIS A 116 17.95 7.07 -15.87
CA HIS A 116 19.29 6.64 -15.47
C HIS A 116 19.34 5.28 -14.73
N ARG A 117 18.21 4.78 -14.23
CA ARG A 117 18.08 3.50 -13.52
C ARG A 117 17.30 2.43 -14.30
N ARG A 118 16.90 2.71 -15.55
CA ARG A 118 16.11 1.75 -16.36
C ARG A 118 16.76 0.40 -16.56
N ALA A 119 18.09 0.36 -16.69
CA ALA A 119 18.82 -0.88 -16.87
C ALA A 119 18.89 -1.71 -15.58
N GLU A 120 18.83 -1.06 -14.41
CA GLU A 120 18.86 -1.71 -13.10
C GLU A 120 17.53 -2.45 -12.87
N TYR A 121 16.40 -1.76 -13.04
CA TYR A 121 15.05 -2.31 -12.79
C TYR A 121 14.39 -2.87 -14.06
N GLN A 122 15.16 -3.36 -15.01
CA GLN A 122 14.57 -3.92 -16.22
C GLN A 122 13.81 -5.21 -15.89
N ASP A 123 12.56 -5.31 -16.34
CA ASP A 123 11.66 -6.47 -16.17
C ASP A 123 11.29 -6.82 -14.72
N GLU A 124 11.92 -6.16 -13.75
CA GLU A 124 11.70 -6.30 -12.31
C GLU A 124 10.22 -6.16 -11.92
N TRP A 125 9.47 -5.18 -12.46
CA TRP A 125 8.02 -5.05 -12.21
C TRP A 125 7.17 -6.25 -12.65
N SER A 126 7.71 -7.15 -13.47
CA SER A 126 7.03 -8.39 -13.87
C SER A 126 7.15 -9.50 -12.83
N HIS A 127 8.05 -9.33 -11.85
CA HIS A 127 8.38 -10.30 -10.82
C HIS A 127 7.83 -9.84 -9.46
N PRO A 128 6.67 -10.38 -9.04
CA PRO A 128 5.98 -9.91 -7.84
C PRO A 128 6.76 -10.14 -6.54
N GLU A 129 7.75 -11.03 -6.57
CA GLU A 129 8.62 -11.36 -5.43
C GLU A 129 9.40 -10.12 -4.94
N HIS A 130 9.71 -9.17 -5.82
CA HIS A 130 10.40 -7.95 -5.42
C HIS A 130 9.48 -6.99 -4.65
N LEU A 131 8.21 -6.87 -5.06
CA LEU A 131 7.24 -6.07 -4.30
C LEU A 131 6.97 -6.69 -2.93
N ASP A 132 6.87 -8.03 -2.87
CA ASP A 132 6.76 -8.77 -1.62
C ASP A 132 7.99 -8.54 -0.72
N ALA A 133 9.20 -8.60 -1.28
CA ALA A 133 10.42 -8.31 -0.53
C ALA A 133 10.45 -6.88 0.04
N CYS A 134 10.02 -5.88 -0.74
CA CYS A 134 9.87 -4.49 -0.27
C CYS A 134 8.91 -4.41 0.92
N TRP A 135 7.74 -5.05 0.82
CA TRP A 135 6.76 -5.10 1.93
C TRP A 135 7.31 -5.82 3.16
N LEU A 136 7.90 -6.99 2.99
CA LEU A 136 8.47 -7.77 4.09
C LEU A 136 9.59 -7.00 4.79
N SER A 137 10.45 -6.33 4.04
CA SER A 137 11.49 -5.48 4.62
C SER A 137 10.88 -4.37 5.46
N PHE A 138 9.93 -3.61 4.89
CA PHE A 138 9.27 -2.51 5.59
C PHE A 138 8.56 -2.96 6.87
N LEU A 139 7.75 -4.03 6.80
CA LEU A 139 6.98 -4.53 7.94
C LEU A 139 7.87 -5.15 9.04
N ARG A 140 9.08 -5.59 8.71
CA ARG A 140 10.02 -6.15 9.68
C ARG A 140 10.86 -5.08 10.37
N THR A 141 11.23 -4.02 9.66
CA THR A 141 12.11 -2.98 10.21
C THR A 141 11.34 -1.90 10.95
N GLN A 142 10.07 -1.68 10.59
CA GLN A 142 9.29 -0.59 11.16
C GLN A 142 8.55 -0.99 12.43
N THR A 143 8.76 -0.19 13.47
CA THR A 143 7.84 -0.14 14.60
C THR A 143 6.68 0.74 14.19
N LEU A 144 5.50 0.15 14.01
CA LEU A 144 4.29 0.91 13.71
C LEU A 144 3.87 1.63 15.00
N GLU A 145 4.22 2.90 15.13
CA GLU A 145 3.76 3.71 16.25
C GLU A 145 2.25 3.85 16.20
N SER A 146 1.61 3.65 17.35
CA SER A 146 0.18 3.82 17.48
C SER A 146 -0.11 5.32 17.57
N ASP A 147 -0.97 5.83 16.68
CA ASP A 147 -1.51 7.21 16.67
C ASP A 147 -0.80 8.27 15.81
N ASP A 148 0.02 7.87 14.83
CA ASP A 148 0.71 8.80 13.91
C ASP A 148 -0.15 9.30 12.72
N THR A 149 -1.42 8.93 12.66
CA THR A 149 -2.29 9.32 11.54
C THR A 149 -2.68 10.78 11.65
N VAL A 150 -2.46 11.56 10.59
CA VAL A 150 -3.06 12.88 10.42
C VAL A 150 -4.24 12.80 9.47
N ASN A 151 -5.09 13.81 9.43
CA ASN A 151 -6.16 13.90 8.43
C ASN A 151 -5.93 15.15 7.57
N ASN A 152 -5.20 14.96 6.47
CA ASN A 152 -4.90 16.03 5.54
C ASN A 152 -6.16 16.38 4.74
N LYS A 153 -6.78 17.50 5.09
CA LYS A 153 -7.99 17.97 4.41
C LYS A 153 -7.64 18.43 3.00
N LEU A 154 -8.49 18.09 2.04
CA LEU A 154 -8.44 18.68 0.71
C LEU A 154 -9.20 20.01 0.76
N ASP A 155 -8.66 21.02 0.07
CA ASP A 155 -9.41 22.25 -0.20
C ASP A 155 -10.69 21.89 -0.97
N HIS A 156 -11.83 22.30 -0.43
CA HIS A 156 -13.11 21.60 -0.61
C HIS A 156 -13.86 21.99 -1.89
N ASP A 157 -13.24 22.76 -2.79
CA ASP A 157 -14.00 23.45 -3.82
C ASP A 157 -14.44 22.60 -5.01
N ASP A 158 -13.97 21.36 -5.22
CA ASP A 158 -14.36 20.61 -6.45
C ASP A 158 -14.45 19.07 -6.38
N LEU A 159 -14.11 18.38 -5.28
CA LEU A 159 -13.81 16.93 -5.37
C LEU A 159 -14.54 15.98 -4.40
N TYR A 160 -15.29 16.47 -3.41
CA TYR A 160 -15.80 15.63 -2.32
C TYR A 160 -17.33 15.47 -2.22
N ASP A 161 -18.13 16.08 -3.10
CA ASP A 161 -19.60 15.99 -2.99
C ASP A 161 -20.20 14.68 -3.51
N SER A 162 -19.43 13.78 -4.11
CA SER A 162 -20.00 12.60 -4.80
C SER A 162 -19.81 11.25 -4.11
N ILE A 163 -19.02 11.11 -3.04
CA ILE A 163 -18.67 9.77 -2.51
C ILE A 163 -18.64 9.66 -0.98
N THR A 164 -19.22 10.61 -0.22
CA THR A 164 -19.42 10.35 1.22
C THR A 164 -20.75 9.61 1.39
N PRO A 165 -20.77 8.30 1.75
CA PRO A 165 -22.01 7.69 2.21
C PRO A 165 -22.50 8.46 3.45
N PRO A 166 -23.81 8.66 3.62
CA PRO A 166 -24.34 9.42 4.74
C PRO A 166 -23.82 8.81 6.05
N SER A 167 -23.20 9.64 6.88
CA SER A 167 -22.73 9.26 8.20
C SER A 167 -23.89 8.64 8.98
N PHE A 168 -23.80 7.34 9.29
CA PHE A 168 -24.75 6.73 10.20
C PHE A 168 -24.62 7.41 11.58
N PRO A 169 -25.73 7.74 12.24
CA PRO A 169 -25.67 8.31 13.58
C PRO A 169 -25.01 7.30 14.51
N VAL A 170 -23.92 7.72 15.16
CA VAL A 170 -23.26 6.97 16.22
C VAL A 170 -24.27 6.81 17.36
N SER A 171 -24.86 5.62 17.49
CA SER A 171 -25.65 5.25 18.66
C SER A 171 -24.67 4.88 19.77
N SER A 172 -24.35 5.86 20.61
CA SER A 172 -23.57 5.68 21.84
C SER A 172 -24.36 4.83 22.83
N THR A 173 -24.28 3.50 22.70
CA THR A 173 -24.66 2.59 23.78
C THR A 173 -23.41 2.23 24.56
N PRO A 174 -23.33 2.56 25.87
CA PRO A 174 -22.19 2.17 26.69
C PRO A 174 -22.19 0.66 26.87
N PHE A 175 -21.15 0.00 26.36
CA PHE A 175 -20.90 -1.41 26.62
C PHE A 175 -20.57 -1.58 28.10
N THR A 176 -21.57 -2.00 28.87
CA THR A 176 -21.38 -2.37 30.28
C THR A 176 -20.59 -3.67 30.30
N ARG A 177 -19.32 -3.59 30.69
CA ARG A 177 -18.43 -4.75 30.89
C ARG A 177 -18.95 -5.55 32.08
N ALA A 178 -19.69 -6.62 31.82
CA ALA A 178 -20.03 -7.59 32.85
C ALA A 178 -18.74 -8.29 33.33
N ALA A 179 -18.37 -8.05 34.58
CA ALA A 179 -17.35 -8.81 35.27
C ALA A 179 -17.89 -10.22 35.57
N ALA A 180 -17.28 -11.24 34.98
CA ALA A 180 -17.49 -12.63 35.37
C ALA A 180 -16.17 -13.18 35.92
N THR A 181 -16.08 -13.05 37.24
CA THR A 181 -15.48 -13.91 38.25
C THR A 181 -14.45 -14.96 37.79
N SER A 182 -13.21 -14.72 38.23
CA SER A 182 -12.14 -15.69 38.40
C SER A 182 -12.59 -16.89 39.25
N VAL A 183 -12.49 -18.10 38.70
CA VAL A 183 -12.37 -19.34 39.47
C VAL A 183 -11.24 -20.17 38.84
N GLY A 184 -10.18 -20.41 39.61
CA GLY A 184 -9.29 -21.55 39.41
C GLY A 184 -9.14 -22.29 40.74
N PRO A 185 -8.35 -23.37 40.84
CA PRO A 185 -7.81 -24.25 39.79
C PRO A 185 -8.18 -25.74 40.04
N ALA A 186 -8.06 -26.60 39.04
CA ALA A 186 -7.99 -28.05 39.26
C ALA A 186 -6.65 -28.59 38.72
N LEU A 187 -5.82 -29.03 39.66
CA LEU A 187 -4.59 -29.79 39.45
C LEU A 187 -4.87 -31.03 38.57
N VAL A 188 -4.12 -31.19 37.48
CA VAL A 188 -3.91 -32.50 36.85
C VAL A 188 -2.40 -32.67 36.65
N ALA A 189 -1.88 -33.74 37.24
CA ALA A 189 -0.46 -34.08 37.30
C ALA A 189 0.13 -34.45 35.92
N PRO A 190 1.44 -34.25 35.69
CA PRO A 190 2.10 -34.65 34.45
C PRO A 190 2.44 -36.15 34.45
N ALA A 191 2.09 -36.83 33.35
CA ALA A 191 2.52 -38.19 33.06
C ALA A 191 4.00 -38.22 32.62
N SER A 192 4.71 -39.21 33.16
CA SER A 192 6.14 -39.47 33.03
C SER A 192 6.62 -39.64 31.58
N ARG A 193 7.78 -39.04 31.27
CA ARG A 193 8.53 -39.25 30.02
C ARG A 193 9.22 -40.62 30.00
N PRO A 194 9.26 -41.32 28.86
CA PRO A 194 10.27 -42.35 28.61
C PRO A 194 11.59 -41.74 28.11
N ASN A 195 12.66 -42.33 28.60
CA ASN A 195 14.07 -41.98 28.46
C ASN A 195 14.62 -42.48 27.10
N PRO A 196 15.25 -41.66 26.25
CA PRO A 196 16.09 -42.14 25.16
C PRO A 196 17.54 -42.28 25.66
N GLY A 197 18.00 -43.53 25.71
CA GLY A 197 19.34 -43.90 26.17
C GLY A 197 20.47 -43.31 25.34
N TYR A 198 21.55 -42.97 26.02
CA TYR A 198 22.87 -42.68 25.46
C TYR A 198 23.54 -43.97 24.97
N PRO A 199 24.16 -43.97 23.78
CA PRO A 199 25.24 -44.89 23.47
C PRO A 199 26.62 -44.29 23.78
N SER A 200 27.43 -45.12 24.42
CA SER A 200 28.79 -44.88 24.90
C SER A 200 29.81 -44.49 23.84
N SER A 201 30.78 -43.70 24.29
CA SER A 201 32.07 -43.46 23.65
C SER A 201 32.82 -44.76 23.38
N SER A 202 33.39 -44.88 22.19
CA SER A 202 34.54 -45.75 21.90
C SER A 202 35.65 -44.88 21.33
N GLN A 203 36.71 -44.69 22.10
CA GLN A 203 38.00 -44.22 21.63
C GLN A 203 38.68 -45.36 20.87
N SER A 204 39.34 -45.02 19.76
CA SER A 204 40.43 -45.81 19.21
C SER A 204 41.41 -44.83 18.55
N ALA A 205 42.48 -44.54 19.27
CA ALA A 205 43.74 -44.13 18.70
C ALA A 205 44.50 -45.41 18.35
N ASP A 206 45.03 -45.51 17.13
CA ASP A 206 46.40 -46.01 16.98
C ASP A 206 47.02 -45.61 15.65
N SER A 207 48.32 -45.36 15.72
CA SER A 207 49.20 -44.83 14.69
C SER A 207 49.72 -45.90 13.73
N SER A 208 50.02 -45.51 12.49
CA SER A 208 51.27 -45.79 11.76
C SER A 208 51.33 -44.97 10.47
#